data_AF-A0A4R3T067-F1
#
_entry.id   AF-A0A4R3T067-F1
#
_cell.length_a   1.000
_cell.length_b   1.000
_cell.length_c   1.000
_cell.angle_alpha   90.00
_cell.angle_beta   90.00
_cell.angle_gamma   90.00
#
_symmetry.space_group_name_H-M   'P 1'
#
loop_
_entity.id
_entity.type
_entity.pdbx_description
1 polymer ?
#
loop_
_entity_poly.entity_id
_entity_poly.type
_entity_poly.pdbx_seq_one_letter_code
_entity_poly.pdbx_strand_id
1 'polypeptide(L)'
;MNALPIVLFWLLICCAIISRPPFALYLFFATMPFGACAAIPTNLTGGLTFVATPIVALIIIGKTFLTRGGPSSFLTLALLPDRLLCLFAFWIVASVATLFMPHLFAGDILVVPVRGVLSTPVPLHPTTQNLSQWVYMTISVFTVFAMARLLQNPAMRQHALQSICLGAAMLIATGLLDFASQYLPLAAVLTPFRTASYALATEVEVLGSKRVVGLMPEASAFGNYCLGFLCALHFYRRAILSQTLRDRICPILLVLLVVLCWQSKSSAAYVGLAVFAAMAALEWLLRAHAQGRGAHVYRQGLMGELSVLVTILVAITLALLFKPGLLDPILALIDRMVLQKTSSLSYEERGMWRVIALSSLFDSHGFGIGLGSTRSSSSIVAVLSATGILGGILFYAFAAQSFFRSPRYGTVESEIIMSAFRFSYVPMIVVSLMIADANFEPLTGFGFGITAALAIAQAQRRGMGHVPEGSPAQPPASLSAASMDQAALLPSGAATS
;
A
#
# COMPACT_ATOMS: atom_id res chain seq x y z
N MET A 1 25.90 20.65 -7.40
CA MET A 1 24.90 19.88 -6.63
C MET A 1 23.74 20.80 -6.30
N ASN A 2 22.56 20.62 -6.90
CA ASN A 2 21.40 21.43 -6.55
C ASN A 2 20.82 20.88 -5.24
N ALA A 3 21.23 21.44 -4.09
CA ALA A 3 20.78 21.01 -2.76
C ALA A 3 19.29 21.28 -2.49
N LEU A 4 18.59 21.97 -3.40
CA LEU A 4 17.22 22.45 -3.23
C LEU A 4 16.20 21.34 -2.93
N PRO A 5 16.16 20.17 -3.62
CA PRO A 5 15.22 19.11 -3.29
C PRO A 5 15.44 18.53 -1.88
N ILE A 6 16.70 18.41 -1.46
CA ILE A 6 17.07 17.91 -0.13
C ILE A 6 16.64 18.91 0.94
N VAL A 7 16.93 20.20 0.75
CA VAL A 7 16.51 21.26 1.68
C VAL A 7 14.99 21.32 1.80
N LEU A 8 14.27 21.28 0.68
CA LEU A 8 12.81 21.28 0.66
C LEU A 8 12.24 20.04 1.36
N PHE A 9 12.82 18.86 1.15
CA PHE A 9 12.43 17.65 1.84
C PHE A 9 12.60 17.78 3.36
N TRP A 10 13.75 18.27 3.83
CA TRP A 10 14.00 18.45 5.27
C TRP A 10 13.11 19.53 5.90
N LEU A 11 12.76 20.60 5.17
CA LEU A 11 11.74 21.56 5.61
C LEU A 11 10.38 20.88 5.79
N LEU A 12 9.95 20.04 4.85
CA LEU A 12 8.71 19.26 4.99
C LEU A 12 8.76 18.30 6.18
N ILE A 13 9.92 17.71 6.48
CA ILE A 13 10.12 16.89 7.69
C ILE A 13 9.97 17.73 8.97
N CYS A 14 10.60 18.91 9.05
CA CYS A 14 10.43 19.83 10.18
C CYS A 14 8.95 20.22 10.35
N CYS A 15 8.26 20.56 9.26
CA CYS A 15 6.82 20.80 9.29
C CYS A 15 6.05 19.57 9.78
N ALA A 16 6.42 18.35 9.35
CA ALA A 16 5.75 17.13 9.77
C ALA A 16 5.94 16.81 11.25
N ILE A 17 7.10 17.15 11.83
CA ILE A 17 7.35 17.00 13.27
C ILE A 17 6.41 17.91 14.06
N ILE A 18 6.32 19.19 13.68
CA ILE A 18 5.56 20.23 14.41
C ILE A 18 4.04 20.11 14.17
N SER A 19 3.63 19.70 12.97
CA SER A 19 2.22 19.67 12.56
C SER A 19 1.39 18.57 13.23
N ARG A 20 0.08 18.53 12.96
CA ARG A 20 -0.78 17.43 13.41
C ARG A 20 -0.44 16.09 12.71
N PRO A 21 -0.80 14.93 13.31
CA PRO A 21 -0.51 13.61 12.73
C PRO A 21 -0.92 13.39 11.26
N PRO A 22 -2.05 13.92 10.75
CA PRO A 22 -2.45 13.73 9.35
C PRO A 22 -1.41 14.19 8.33
N PHE A 23 -0.69 15.27 8.60
CA PHE A 23 0.31 15.80 7.66
C PHE A 23 1.42 14.79 7.36
N ALA A 24 1.86 14.04 8.39
CA ALA A 24 2.86 13.00 8.21
C ALA A 24 2.37 11.84 7.33
N LEU A 25 1.07 11.50 7.39
CA LEU A 25 0.47 10.51 6.48
C LEU A 25 0.48 11.01 5.03
N TYR A 26 0.05 12.24 4.79
CA TYR A 26 0.11 12.84 3.46
C TYR A 26 1.54 12.84 2.90
N LEU A 27 2.51 13.23 3.71
CA LEU A 27 3.91 13.22 3.31
C LEU A 27 4.44 11.80 3.06
N PHE A 28 3.99 10.80 3.82
CA PHE A 28 4.41 9.41 3.66
C PHE A 28 4.01 8.86 2.28
N PHE A 29 2.76 9.04 1.86
CA PHE A 29 2.33 8.62 0.53
C PHE A 29 2.88 9.51 -0.58
N ALA A 30 3.00 10.82 -0.35
CA ALA A 30 3.54 11.75 -1.34
C ALA A 30 5.03 11.53 -1.65
N THR A 31 5.78 10.93 -0.73
CA THR A 31 7.23 10.65 -0.91
C THR A 31 7.51 9.30 -1.55
N MET A 32 6.54 8.37 -1.58
CA MET A 32 6.73 7.06 -2.21
C MET A 32 7.21 7.13 -3.67
N PRO A 33 6.74 8.09 -4.50
CA PRO A 33 7.18 8.22 -5.89
C PRO A 33 8.63 8.64 -6.10
N PHE A 34 9.36 9.00 -5.04
CA PHE A 34 10.72 9.56 -5.08
C PHE A 34 11.78 8.50 -4.74
N GLY A 35 11.65 7.29 -5.31
CA GLY A 35 12.54 6.15 -5.04
C GLY A 35 14.02 6.38 -5.39
N ALA A 36 14.31 7.26 -6.34
CA ALA A 36 15.66 7.64 -6.75
C ALA A 36 16.22 8.86 -5.99
N CYS A 37 15.45 9.47 -5.08
CA CYS A 37 15.86 10.63 -4.32
C CYS A 37 16.42 10.21 -2.96
N ALA A 38 17.75 10.26 -2.83
CA ALA A 38 18.41 10.12 -1.54
C ALA A 38 18.10 11.35 -0.68
N ALA A 39 17.53 11.12 0.50
CA ALA A 39 17.19 12.19 1.44
C ALA A 39 18.41 12.63 2.27
N ILE A 40 19.41 11.76 2.39
CA ILE A 40 20.73 12.08 2.95
C ILE A 40 21.77 11.83 1.85
N PRO A 41 22.69 12.78 1.60
CA PRO A 41 23.79 12.57 0.66
C PRO A 41 24.57 11.29 0.95
N THR A 42 24.74 10.45 -0.06
CA THR A 42 25.28 9.08 0.06
C THR A 42 26.76 9.04 0.46
N ASN A 43 27.47 10.15 0.26
CA ASN A 43 28.83 10.36 0.76
C ASN A 43 28.89 10.47 2.29
N LEU A 44 27.84 10.99 2.94
CA LEU A 44 27.79 11.15 4.39
C LEU A 44 27.37 9.88 5.12
N THR A 45 26.78 8.93 4.40
CA THR A 45 26.21 7.70 4.96
C THR A 45 27.04 6.46 4.65
N GLY A 46 28.27 6.60 4.13
CA GLY A 46 29.11 5.47 3.76
C GLY A 46 28.51 4.62 2.62
N GLY A 47 27.78 5.25 1.69
CA GLY A 47 27.13 4.57 0.57
C GLY A 47 25.76 3.96 0.88
N LEU A 48 25.18 4.23 2.06
CA LEU A 48 23.78 3.89 2.38
C LEU A 48 22.83 4.91 1.72
N THR A 49 22.01 4.49 0.77
CA THR A 49 20.95 5.38 0.27
C THR A 49 19.78 5.29 1.23
N PHE A 50 19.50 6.36 2.01
CA PHE A 50 18.23 6.53 2.73
C PHE A 50 17.25 7.34 1.88
N VAL A 51 16.16 6.71 1.46
CA VAL A 51 15.13 7.36 0.63
C VAL A 51 14.17 8.16 1.51
N ALA A 52 13.44 9.11 0.89
CA ALA A 52 12.49 9.99 1.56
C ALA A 52 11.43 9.26 2.41
N THR A 53 10.77 8.22 1.88
CA THR A 53 9.64 7.56 2.58
C THR A 53 10.01 6.92 3.91
N PRO A 54 11.08 6.12 4.03
CA PRO A 54 11.55 5.58 5.30
C PRO A 54 11.84 6.64 6.38
N ILE A 55 12.32 7.83 5.99
CA ILE A 55 12.53 8.94 6.95
C ILE A 55 11.18 9.49 7.44
N VAL A 56 10.20 9.68 6.55
CA VAL A 56 8.85 10.10 6.97
C VAL A 56 8.21 9.03 7.85
N ALA A 57 8.45 7.75 7.56
CA ALA A 57 7.98 6.63 8.36
C ALA A 57 8.54 6.68 9.79
N LEU A 58 9.81 7.01 9.97
CA LEU A 58 10.42 7.27 11.29
C LEU A 58 9.70 8.40 12.05
N ILE A 59 9.26 9.46 11.37
CA ILE A 59 8.47 10.53 12.00
C ILE A 59 7.10 10.01 12.46
N ILE A 60 6.43 9.19 11.65
CA ILE A 60 5.15 8.56 12.03
C ILE A 60 5.35 7.63 13.24
N ILE A 61 6.41 6.82 13.24
CA ILE A 61 6.79 5.95 14.35
C ILE A 61 7.05 6.79 15.60
N GLY A 62 7.89 7.82 15.51
CA GLY A 62 8.22 8.70 16.64
C GLY A 62 6.99 9.40 17.20
N LYS A 63 6.15 10.01 16.35
CA LYS A 63 4.94 10.72 16.78
C LYS A 63 3.91 9.80 17.39
N THR A 64 3.78 8.57 16.89
CA THR A 64 2.92 7.60 17.55
C THR A 64 3.57 7.16 18.85
N PHE A 65 4.78 6.62 18.85
CA PHE A 65 5.46 6.09 20.03
C PHE A 65 5.58 7.08 21.20
N LEU A 66 5.90 8.36 20.93
CA LEU A 66 6.13 9.37 21.97
C LEU A 66 4.85 9.98 22.58
N THR A 67 3.66 9.61 22.11
CA THR A 67 2.40 10.05 22.74
C THR A 67 2.13 9.29 24.04
N ARG A 68 1.30 9.88 24.93
CA ARG A 68 0.84 9.20 26.15
C ARG A 68 0.22 7.83 25.81
N GLY A 69 0.71 6.78 26.47
CA GLY A 69 0.30 5.39 26.22
C GLY A 69 0.88 4.76 24.93
N GLY A 70 1.85 5.41 24.28
CA GLY A 70 2.47 4.88 23.08
C GLY A 70 3.35 3.66 23.30
N PRO A 71 4.31 3.69 24.24
CA PRO A 71 5.15 2.55 24.53
C PRO A 71 4.34 1.34 25.01
N SER A 72 3.35 1.57 25.89
CA SER A 72 2.45 0.51 26.35
C SER A 72 1.59 -0.07 25.22
N SER A 73 1.09 0.78 24.29
CA SER A 73 0.36 0.30 23.12
C SER A 73 1.23 -0.52 22.18
N PHE A 74 2.49 -0.12 21.94
CA PHE A 74 3.43 -0.87 21.10
C PHE A 74 3.78 -2.21 21.73
N LEU A 75 4.04 -2.24 23.03
CA LEU A 75 4.27 -3.47 23.79
C LEU A 75 3.05 -4.40 23.70
N THR A 76 1.85 -3.86 23.86
CA THR A 76 0.61 -4.65 23.77
C THR A 76 0.38 -5.18 22.34
N LEU A 77 0.73 -4.41 21.31
CA LEU A 77 0.69 -4.87 19.92
C LEU A 77 1.69 -6.00 19.65
N ALA A 78 2.89 -5.90 20.25
CA ALA A 78 3.99 -6.85 20.07
C ALA A 78 3.74 -8.19 20.76
N LEU A 79 3.09 -8.19 21.93
CA LEU A 79 2.98 -9.39 22.77
C LEU A 79 1.70 -10.21 22.55
N LEU A 80 0.66 -9.64 21.94
CA LEU A 80 -0.62 -10.35 21.78
C LEU A 80 -0.70 -11.13 20.46
N PRO A 81 -1.01 -12.45 20.50
CA PRO A 81 -1.09 -13.31 19.32
C PRO A 81 -2.04 -12.77 18.25
N ASP A 82 -3.21 -12.29 18.65
CA ASP A 82 -4.24 -11.75 17.76
C ASP A 82 -3.90 -10.36 17.20
N ARG A 83 -2.69 -9.83 17.47
CA ARG A 83 -2.23 -8.49 17.06
C ARG A 83 -1.06 -8.55 16.09
N LEU A 84 0.14 -8.19 16.53
CA LEU A 84 1.34 -8.11 15.69
C LEU A 84 2.45 -9.04 16.21
N LEU A 85 2.13 -10.02 17.07
CA LEU A 85 3.12 -10.94 17.64
C LEU A 85 3.91 -11.69 16.56
N CYS A 86 3.25 -12.24 15.53
CA CYS A 86 3.95 -12.93 14.46
C CYS A 86 4.93 -12.01 13.71
N LEU A 87 4.53 -10.76 13.44
CA LEU A 87 5.40 -9.77 12.81
C LEU A 87 6.58 -9.36 13.72
N PHE A 88 6.33 -9.22 15.02
CA PHE A 88 7.37 -8.88 16.00
C PHE A 88 8.37 -10.02 16.17
N ALA A 89 7.89 -11.26 16.28
CA ALA A 89 8.73 -12.45 16.35
C ALA A 89 9.56 -12.61 15.07
N PHE A 90 8.95 -12.39 13.90
CA PHE A 90 9.68 -12.33 12.63
C PHE A 90 10.82 -11.28 12.68
N TRP A 91 10.54 -10.07 13.17
CA TRP A 91 11.56 -9.02 13.29
C TRP A 91 12.71 -9.43 14.22
N ILE A 92 12.43 -10.11 15.34
CA ILE A 92 13.46 -10.64 16.23
C ILE A 92 14.32 -11.67 15.50
N VAL A 93 13.70 -12.66 14.85
CA VAL A 93 14.42 -13.71 14.11
C VAL A 93 15.24 -13.10 12.98
N ALA A 94 14.68 -12.17 12.21
CA ALA A 94 15.39 -11.45 11.15
C ALA A 94 16.57 -10.64 11.70
N SER A 95 16.44 -10.03 12.87
CA SER A 95 17.51 -9.30 13.54
C SER A 95 18.65 -10.21 13.95
N VAL A 96 18.33 -11.35 14.60
CA VAL A 96 19.32 -12.35 14.98
C VAL A 96 20.01 -12.93 13.75
N ALA A 97 19.25 -13.33 12.73
CA ALA A 97 19.80 -13.87 11.49
C ALA A 97 20.77 -12.87 10.84
N THR A 98 20.38 -11.59 10.76
CA THR A 98 21.18 -10.57 10.08
C THR A 98 22.44 -10.17 10.84
N LEU A 99 22.41 -10.14 12.18
CA LEU A 99 23.56 -9.73 12.99
C LEU A 99 24.59 -10.86 13.14
N PHE A 100 24.13 -12.11 13.24
CA PHE A 100 25.01 -13.24 13.59
C PHE A 100 25.36 -14.15 12.41
N MET A 101 24.42 -14.46 11.50
CA MET A 101 24.63 -15.50 10.47
C MET A 101 25.69 -15.15 9.42
N PRO A 102 25.82 -13.89 8.94
CA PRO A 102 26.93 -13.52 8.05
C PRO A 102 28.32 -13.73 8.65
N HIS A 103 28.44 -13.68 9.98
CA HIS A 103 29.71 -13.94 10.68
C HIS A 103 29.92 -15.43 10.92
N LEU A 104 28.86 -16.15 11.30
CA LEU A 104 28.92 -17.56 11.61
C LEU A 104 29.29 -18.42 10.39
N PHE A 105 28.75 -18.08 9.22
CA PHE A 105 28.95 -18.81 7.97
C PHE A 105 29.91 -18.07 7.02
N ALA A 106 30.78 -17.21 7.56
CA ALA A 106 31.69 -16.42 6.76
C ALA A 106 32.68 -17.33 6.02
N GLY A 107 32.76 -17.20 4.69
CA GLY A 107 33.62 -18.04 3.85
C GLY A 107 33.02 -19.39 3.42
N ASP A 108 32.04 -19.91 4.16
CA ASP A 108 31.53 -21.27 3.97
C ASP A 108 30.35 -21.36 3.00
N ILE A 109 29.55 -20.29 2.88
CA ILE A 109 28.37 -20.26 2.01
C ILE A 109 28.61 -19.32 0.83
N LEU A 110 28.24 -19.76 -0.38
CA LEU A 110 28.29 -18.90 -1.57
C LEU A 110 27.01 -18.08 -1.73
N VAL A 111 27.16 -16.80 -2.02
CA VAL A 111 26.06 -15.85 -2.18
C VAL A 111 26.24 -14.98 -3.41
N VAL A 112 25.14 -14.45 -3.94
CA VAL A 112 25.21 -13.42 -4.98
C VAL A 112 25.27 -12.06 -4.30
N PRO A 113 26.34 -11.27 -4.50
CA PRO A 113 26.48 -10.01 -3.81
C PRO A 113 25.41 -9.02 -4.28
N VAL A 114 24.87 -8.23 -3.36
CA VAL A 114 23.85 -7.22 -3.67
C VAL A 114 24.45 -6.01 -4.41
N ARG A 115 25.76 -5.76 -4.23
CA ARG A 115 26.54 -4.71 -4.92
C ARG A 115 27.76 -5.34 -5.59
N GLY A 116 28.21 -4.80 -6.71
CA GLY A 116 29.39 -5.28 -7.45
C GLY A 116 29.03 -6.19 -8.63
N VAL A 117 29.89 -7.15 -8.93
CA VAL A 117 29.70 -8.07 -10.06
C VAL A 117 28.63 -9.11 -9.70
N LEU A 118 27.47 -9.02 -10.36
CA LEU A 118 26.27 -9.79 -10.03
C LEU A 118 26.23 -11.18 -10.67
N SER A 119 27.21 -11.47 -11.53
CA SER A 119 27.26 -12.67 -12.36
C SER A 119 28.12 -13.77 -11.73
N THR A 120 28.83 -13.49 -10.64
CA THR A 120 29.74 -14.41 -9.96
C THR A 120 29.36 -14.58 -8.49
N PRO A 121 29.08 -15.81 -8.02
CA PRO A 121 28.92 -16.08 -6.60
C PRO A 121 30.21 -15.77 -5.84
N VAL A 122 30.09 -15.19 -4.66
CA VAL A 122 31.21 -14.91 -3.76
C VAL A 122 30.97 -15.52 -2.39
N PRO A 123 32.02 -15.84 -1.62
CA PRO A 123 31.84 -16.30 -0.25
C PRO A 123 31.12 -15.27 0.61
N LEU A 124 30.22 -15.74 1.47
CA LEU A 124 29.47 -14.93 2.42
C LEU A 124 30.43 -14.22 3.36
N HIS A 125 30.19 -12.94 3.56
CA HIS A 125 30.90 -12.12 4.53
C HIS A 125 29.96 -11.04 5.06
N PRO A 126 30.18 -10.51 6.27
CA PRO A 126 29.44 -9.37 6.79
C PRO A 126 29.67 -8.14 5.91
N THR A 127 28.59 -7.45 5.55
CA THR A 127 28.62 -6.23 4.74
C THR A 127 27.80 -5.11 5.36
N THR A 128 28.07 -3.87 4.96
CA THR A 128 27.23 -2.71 5.31
C THR A 128 25.81 -2.81 4.76
N GLN A 129 25.61 -3.65 3.72
CA GLN A 129 24.28 -3.94 3.18
C GLN A 129 23.41 -4.69 4.19
N ASN A 130 24.00 -5.57 5.02
CA ASN A 130 23.27 -6.25 6.09
C ASN A 130 22.64 -5.26 7.06
N LEU A 131 23.44 -4.30 7.53
CA LEU A 131 22.98 -3.23 8.40
C LEU A 131 21.89 -2.38 7.72
N SER A 132 22.08 -2.03 6.44
CA SER A 132 21.11 -1.24 5.66
C SER A 132 19.73 -1.91 5.65
N GLN A 133 19.70 -3.19 5.27
CA GLN A 133 18.47 -3.94 5.09
C GLN A 133 17.79 -4.23 6.41
N TRP A 134 18.56 -4.47 7.47
CA TRP A 134 18.02 -4.57 8.83
C TRP A 134 17.37 -3.27 9.29
N VAL A 135 17.98 -2.10 9.07
CA VAL A 135 17.37 -0.81 9.40
C VAL A 135 16.09 -0.59 8.59
N TYR A 136 16.10 -0.90 7.30
CA TYR A 136 14.90 -0.79 6.45
C TYR A 136 13.76 -1.70 6.90
N MET A 137 14.07 -2.96 7.19
CA MET A 137 13.10 -3.91 7.73
C MET A 137 12.54 -3.42 9.07
N THR A 138 13.40 -2.92 9.96
CA THR A 138 13.00 -2.36 11.25
C THR A 138 12.03 -1.19 11.08
N ILE A 139 12.36 -0.22 10.23
CA ILE A 139 11.46 0.90 9.91
C ILE A 139 10.12 0.37 9.37
N SER A 140 10.15 -0.59 8.46
CA SER A 140 8.93 -1.14 7.83
C SER A 140 8.02 -1.84 8.84
N VAL A 141 8.59 -2.69 9.70
CA VAL A 141 7.87 -3.36 10.80
C VAL A 141 7.26 -2.34 11.75
N PHE A 142 8.04 -1.40 12.29
CA PHE A 142 7.51 -0.43 13.25
C PHE A 142 6.56 0.58 12.61
N THR A 143 6.61 0.78 11.29
CA THR A 143 5.57 1.53 10.57
C THR A 143 4.23 0.81 10.63
N VAL A 144 4.19 -0.52 10.51
CA VAL A 144 2.95 -1.31 10.70
C VAL A 144 2.38 -1.09 12.10
N PHE A 145 3.23 -1.07 13.14
CA PHE A 145 2.83 -0.79 14.52
C PHE A 145 2.23 0.62 14.66
N ALA A 146 2.91 1.62 14.10
CA ALA A 146 2.47 3.00 14.12
C ALA A 146 1.12 3.16 13.41
N MET A 147 0.94 2.56 12.23
CA MET A 147 -0.31 2.56 11.47
C MET A 147 -1.42 1.82 12.23
N ALA A 148 -1.14 0.64 12.79
CA ALA A 148 -2.08 -0.15 13.58
C ALA A 148 -2.64 0.61 14.79
N ARG A 149 -1.85 1.53 15.36
CA ARG A 149 -2.32 2.41 16.43
C ARG A 149 -3.03 3.66 15.90
N LEU A 150 -2.44 4.34 14.93
CA LEU A 150 -2.94 5.62 14.42
C LEU A 150 -4.33 5.47 13.75
N LEU A 151 -4.53 4.37 13.02
CA LEU A 151 -5.72 4.14 12.19
C LEU A 151 -6.90 3.53 12.99
N GLN A 152 -6.76 3.35 14.30
CA GLN A 152 -7.92 3.03 15.16
C GLN A 152 -8.92 4.18 15.18
N ASN A 153 -8.44 5.42 15.01
CA ASN A 153 -9.28 6.60 14.89
C ASN A 153 -9.90 6.69 13.47
N PRO A 154 -11.25 6.74 13.34
CA PRO A 154 -11.93 6.90 12.05
C PRO A 154 -11.46 8.11 11.24
N ALA A 155 -11.22 9.26 11.88
CA ALA A 155 -10.76 10.46 11.18
C ALA A 155 -9.36 10.24 10.55
N MET A 156 -8.49 9.51 11.25
CA MET A 156 -7.16 9.19 10.73
C MET A 156 -7.22 8.20 9.56
N ARG A 157 -8.17 7.26 9.55
CA ARG A 157 -8.41 6.39 8.39
C ARG A 157 -8.78 7.19 7.16
N GLN A 158 -9.67 8.16 7.30
CA GLN A 158 -10.08 9.01 6.18
C GLN A 158 -8.90 9.84 5.63
N HIS A 159 -8.06 10.40 6.50
CA HIS A 159 -6.82 11.05 6.06
C HIS A 159 -5.86 10.10 5.35
N ALA A 160 -5.72 8.86 5.83
CA ALA A 160 -4.88 7.87 5.18
C ALA A 160 -5.40 7.53 3.77
N LEU A 161 -6.70 7.29 3.62
CA LEU A 161 -7.33 7.03 2.32
C LEU A 161 -7.20 8.20 1.34
N GLN A 162 -7.34 9.43 1.85
CA GLN A 162 -7.12 10.65 1.06
C GLN A 162 -5.64 10.79 0.64
N SER A 163 -4.70 10.43 1.52
CA SER A 163 -3.27 10.50 1.22
C SER A 163 -2.82 9.50 0.14
N ILE A 164 -3.51 8.36 -0.02
CA ILE A 164 -3.27 7.45 -1.15
C ILE A 164 -3.52 8.18 -2.48
N CYS A 165 -4.55 9.02 -2.57
CA CYS A 165 -4.85 9.81 -3.77
C CYS A 165 -3.74 10.81 -4.06
N LEU A 166 -3.18 11.45 -3.02
CA LEU A 166 -2.04 12.35 -3.18
C LEU A 166 -0.79 11.60 -3.66
N GLY A 167 -0.47 10.44 -3.06
CA GLY A 167 0.65 9.62 -3.49
C GLY A 167 0.53 9.17 -4.95
N ALA A 168 -0.67 8.74 -5.36
CA ALA A 168 -0.97 8.41 -6.75
C ALA A 168 -0.82 9.61 -7.70
N ALA A 169 -1.32 10.78 -7.31
CA ALA A 169 -1.18 12.01 -8.11
C ALA A 169 0.30 12.41 -8.27
N MET A 170 1.09 12.30 -7.21
CA MET A 170 2.54 12.54 -7.25
C MET A 170 3.25 11.53 -8.16
N LEU A 171 2.87 10.24 -8.11
CA LEU A 171 3.41 9.21 -9.00
C LEU A 171 3.09 9.46 -10.47
N ILE A 172 1.85 9.86 -10.74
CA ILE A 172 1.42 10.24 -12.08
C ILE A 172 2.23 11.45 -12.56
N ALA A 173 2.39 12.48 -11.72
CA ALA A 173 3.15 13.66 -12.08
C ALA A 173 4.60 13.33 -12.42
N THR A 174 5.29 12.52 -11.60
CA THR A 174 6.68 12.12 -11.89
C THR A 174 6.79 11.24 -13.13
N GLY A 175 5.83 10.34 -13.34
CA GLY A 175 5.76 9.51 -14.54
C GLY A 175 5.52 10.30 -15.83
N LEU A 176 4.60 11.26 -15.79
CA LEU A 176 4.32 12.15 -16.93
C LEU A 176 5.51 13.06 -17.26
N LEU A 177 6.20 13.59 -16.24
CA LEU A 177 7.42 14.39 -16.44
C LEU A 177 8.54 13.56 -17.09
N ASP A 178 8.73 12.32 -16.65
CA ASP A 178 9.72 11.42 -17.26
C ASP A 178 9.32 10.97 -18.67
N PHE A 179 8.03 10.74 -18.93
CA PHE A 179 7.56 10.49 -20.29
C PHE A 179 7.77 11.70 -21.20
N ALA A 180 7.43 12.90 -20.74
CA ALA A 180 7.61 14.14 -21.48
C ALA A 180 9.09 14.47 -21.76
N SER A 181 10.02 13.99 -20.91
CA SER A 181 11.46 14.17 -21.13
C SER A 181 12.00 13.53 -22.42
N GLN A 182 11.22 12.65 -23.07
CA GLN A 182 11.55 12.10 -24.39
C GLN A 182 11.43 13.16 -25.51
N TYR A 183 10.58 14.16 -25.30
CA TYR A 183 10.24 15.17 -26.31
C TYR A 183 10.72 16.57 -25.92
N LEU A 184 11.01 16.79 -24.62
CA LEU A 184 11.38 18.08 -24.04
C LEU A 184 12.69 17.96 -23.25
N PRO A 185 13.56 18.99 -23.22
CA PRO A 185 14.82 18.99 -22.48
C PRO A 185 14.62 19.15 -20.95
N LEU A 186 13.90 18.21 -20.32
CA LEU A 186 13.53 18.25 -18.90
C LEU A 186 14.60 17.64 -17.97
N ALA A 187 15.77 17.28 -18.49
CA ALA A 187 16.86 16.68 -17.71
C ALA A 187 17.25 17.56 -16.51
N ALA A 188 17.34 18.88 -16.69
CA ALA A 188 17.68 19.81 -15.60
C ALA A 188 16.69 19.80 -14.43
N VAL A 189 15.42 19.42 -14.68
CA VAL A 189 14.37 19.32 -13.65
C VAL A 189 14.40 17.96 -12.94
N LEU A 190 14.70 16.88 -13.66
CA LEU A 190 14.70 15.51 -13.12
C LEU A 190 16.00 15.13 -12.40
N THR A 191 17.15 15.55 -12.93
CA THR A 191 18.48 15.21 -12.38
C THR A 191 18.65 15.57 -10.90
N PRO A 192 18.15 16.70 -10.38
CA PRO A 192 18.24 17.03 -8.95
C PRO A 192 17.54 16.02 -8.02
N PHE A 193 16.57 15.25 -8.52
CA PHE A 193 15.86 14.22 -7.76
C PHE A 193 16.43 12.81 -7.96
N ARG A 194 17.37 12.63 -8.90
CA ARG A 194 18.02 11.34 -9.21
C ARG A 194 19.38 11.26 -8.51
N THR A 195 19.35 11.10 -7.18
CA THR A 195 20.53 11.21 -6.29
C THR A 195 20.90 9.90 -5.58
N ALA A 196 20.18 8.79 -5.84
CA ALA A 196 20.50 7.48 -5.28
C ALA A 196 21.88 6.96 -5.72
N SER A 197 22.57 6.20 -4.85
CA SER A 197 23.92 5.68 -5.11
C SER A 197 23.98 4.43 -6.00
N TYR A 198 22.83 3.88 -6.39
CA TYR A 198 22.75 2.69 -7.25
C TYR A 198 22.55 3.07 -8.72
N ALA A 199 22.89 2.15 -9.63
CA ALA A 199 22.71 2.36 -11.06
C ALA A 199 21.24 2.66 -11.41
N LEU A 200 21.00 3.81 -12.06
CA LEU A 200 19.68 4.25 -12.48
C LEU A 200 19.42 3.80 -13.92
N ALA A 201 18.57 2.79 -14.09
CA ALA A 201 18.21 2.24 -15.40
C ALA A 201 17.13 3.11 -16.08
N THR A 202 17.44 4.38 -16.32
CA THR A 202 16.49 5.41 -16.75
C THR A 202 16.36 5.57 -18.26
N GLU A 203 17.34 5.10 -19.03
CA GLU A 203 17.39 5.21 -20.50
C GLU A 203 17.18 3.86 -21.21
N VAL A 204 16.53 2.90 -20.55
CA VAL A 204 16.27 1.58 -21.17
C VAL A 204 15.09 1.69 -22.13
N GLU A 205 15.29 1.27 -23.37
CA GLU A 205 14.25 1.21 -24.40
C GLU A 205 13.76 -0.22 -24.64
N VAL A 206 12.48 -0.34 -24.99
CA VAL A 206 11.88 -1.60 -25.47
C VAL A 206 11.06 -1.29 -26.70
N LEU A 207 11.37 -2.00 -27.80
CA LEU A 207 10.77 -1.81 -29.12
C LEU A 207 10.90 -0.36 -29.62
N GLY A 208 12.07 0.26 -29.45
CA GLY A 208 12.37 1.61 -29.97
C GLY A 208 11.65 2.76 -29.23
N SER A 209 11.14 2.51 -28.02
CA SER A 209 10.51 3.54 -27.20
C SER A 209 10.95 3.39 -25.74
N LYS A 210 11.24 4.51 -25.09
CA LYS A 210 11.70 4.57 -23.69
C LYS A 210 10.65 4.01 -22.72
N ARG A 211 11.14 3.29 -21.71
CA ARG A 211 10.35 2.81 -20.57
C ARG A 211 10.15 3.96 -19.58
N VAL A 212 8.93 4.17 -19.12
CA VAL A 212 8.67 5.20 -18.10
C VAL A 212 9.18 4.71 -16.74
N VAL A 213 10.02 5.52 -16.12
CA VAL A 213 10.66 5.27 -14.82
C VAL A 213 10.24 6.31 -13.78
N GLY A 214 9.87 7.52 -14.21
CA GLY A 214 9.58 8.62 -13.29
C GLY A 214 10.81 9.00 -12.46
N LEU A 215 10.61 9.11 -11.14
CA LEU A 215 11.68 9.31 -10.15
C LEU A 215 12.00 8.04 -9.36
N MET A 216 11.82 6.87 -9.99
CA MET A 216 12.23 5.57 -9.43
C MET A 216 13.63 5.16 -9.93
N PRO A 217 14.28 4.19 -9.28
CA PRO A 217 15.57 3.69 -9.75
C PRO A 217 15.48 2.94 -11.09
N GLU A 218 14.35 2.31 -11.37
CA GLU A 218 14.11 1.53 -12.58
C GLU A 218 12.62 1.43 -12.92
N ALA A 219 12.32 1.08 -14.18
CA ALA A 219 10.95 0.94 -14.67
C ALA A 219 10.14 -0.16 -13.97
N SER A 220 10.77 -1.25 -13.50
CA SER A 220 10.09 -2.29 -12.73
C SER A 220 9.58 -1.76 -11.38
N ALA A 221 10.39 -0.96 -10.68
CA ALA A 221 9.98 -0.30 -9.44
C ALA A 221 8.84 0.70 -9.71
N PHE A 222 8.93 1.50 -10.78
CA PHE A 222 7.85 2.42 -11.17
C PHE A 222 6.53 1.71 -11.48
N GLY A 223 6.58 0.66 -12.33
CA GLY A 223 5.38 -0.12 -12.66
C GLY A 223 4.77 -0.79 -11.44
N ASN A 224 5.59 -1.27 -10.51
CA ASN A 224 5.12 -1.88 -9.28
C ASN A 224 4.42 -0.86 -8.35
N TYR A 225 4.94 0.35 -8.20
CA TYR A 225 4.22 1.41 -7.48
C TYR A 225 2.95 1.85 -8.21
N CYS A 226 2.94 1.91 -9.55
CA CYS A 226 1.73 2.20 -10.31
C CYS A 226 0.64 1.16 -10.02
N LEU A 227 1.01 -0.12 -10.03
CA LEU A 227 0.12 -1.22 -9.68
C LEU A 227 -0.35 -1.13 -8.21
N GLY A 228 0.55 -0.86 -7.27
CA GLY A 228 0.22 -0.73 -5.86
C GLY A 228 -0.79 0.38 -5.59
N PHE A 229 -0.57 1.58 -6.15
CA PHE A 229 -1.53 2.68 -6.04
C PHE A 229 -2.83 2.40 -6.81
N LEU A 230 -2.77 1.70 -7.95
CA LEU A 230 -3.95 1.29 -8.73
C LEU A 230 -4.84 0.35 -7.90
N CYS A 231 -4.26 -0.72 -7.35
CA CYS A 231 -4.94 -1.67 -6.46
C CYS A 231 -5.50 -0.95 -5.23
N ALA A 232 -4.69 -0.14 -4.56
CA ALA A 232 -5.12 0.57 -3.36
C ALA A 232 -6.29 1.53 -3.66
N LEU A 233 -6.16 2.39 -4.68
CA LEU A 233 -7.23 3.32 -5.03
C LEU A 233 -8.49 2.59 -5.49
N HIS A 234 -8.39 1.58 -6.34
CA HIS A 234 -9.56 0.90 -6.89
C HIS A 234 -10.38 0.25 -5.77
N PHE A 235 -9.72 -0.50 -4.88
CA PHE A 235 -10.41 -1.28 -3.85
C PHE A 235 -10.78 -0.43 -2.62
N TYR A 236 -9.93 0.50 -2.16
CA TYR A 236 -10.24 1.33 -0.99
C TYR A 236 -11.12 2.54 -1.27
N ARG A 237 -11.28 2.97 -2.53
CA ARG A 237 -12.05 4.17 -2.92
C ARG A 237 -13.44 4.23 -2.28
N ARG A 238 -14.14 3.11 -2.14
CA ARG A 238 -15.50 3.08 -1.57
C ARG A 238 -15.55 3.47 -0.08
N ALA A 239 -14.44 3.35 0.64
CA ALA A 239 -14.33 3.79 2.03
C ALA A 239 -14.04 5.30 2.18
N ILE A 240 -13.78 6.02 1.08
CA ILE A 240 -13.55 7.46 1.09
C ILE A 240 -14.88 8.20 1.23
N LEU A 241 -15.01 9.01 2.28
CA LEU A 241 -16.22 9.81 2.53
C LEU A 241 -16.39 11.00 1.58
N SER A 242 -15.28 11.59 1.11
CA SER A 242 -15.31 12.73 0.18
C SER A 242 -15.81 12.29 -1.19
N GLN A 243 -17.01 12.73 -1.58
CA GLN A 243 -17.64 12.38 -2.85
C GLN A 243 -16.83 12.88 -4.06
N THR A 244 -16.30 14.10 -4.00
CA THR A 244 -15.47 14.65 -5.07
C THR A 244 -14.22 13.80 -5.30
N LEU A 245 -13.56 13.38 -4.21
CA LEU A 245 -12.37 12.55 -4.32
C LEU A 245 -12.73 11.17 -4.88
N ARG A 246 -13.76 10.54 -4.31
CA ARG A 246 -14.22 9.20 -4.65
C ARG A 246 -14.72 9.10 -6.10
N ASP A 247 -15.56 10.02 -6.55
CA ASP A 247 -16.35 9.85 -7.77
C ASP A 247 -15.82 10.65 -8.96
N ARG A 248 -14.94 11.65 -8.74
CA ARG A 248 -14.34 12.45 -9.82
C ARG A 248 -12.84 12.24 -9.93
N ILE A 249 -12.10 12.42 -8.83
CA ILE A 249 -10.63 12.40 -8.86
C ILE A 249 -10.10 10.97 -8.99
N CYS A 250 -10.57 10.03 -8.14
CA CYS A 250 -10.08 8.65 -8.17
C CYS A 250 -10.21 8.00 -9.56
N PRO A 251 -11.34 8.07 -10.29
CA PRO A 251 -11.44 7.51 -11.64
C PRO A 251 -10.38 8.05 -12.62
N ILE A 252 -10.08 9.36 -12.58
CA ILE A 252 -9.04 9.97 -13.41
C ILE A 252 -7.67 9.39 -13.05
N LEU A 253 -7.35 9.32 -11.75
CA LEU A 253 -6.10 8.73 -11.28
C LEU A 253 -5.97 7.26 -11.68
N LEU A 254 -7.05 6.47 -11.61
CA LEU A 254 -7.05 5.06 -12.00
C LEU A 254 -6.70 4.88 -13.48
N VAL A 255 -7.33 5.67 -14.37
CA VAL A 255 -7.03 5.61 -15.82
C VAL A 255 -5.56 5.97 -16.08
N LEU A 256 -5.07 7.06 -15.49
CA LEU A 256 -3.68 7.49 -15.66
C LEU A 256 -2.69 6.47 -15.09
N LEU A 257 -3.00 5.82 -13.96
CA LEU A 257 -2.18 4.76 -13.39
C LEU A 257 -2.14 3.51 -14.29
N VAL A 258 -3.26 3.11 -14.91
CA VAL A 258 -3.27 2.01 -15.88
C VAL A 258 -2.37 2.34 -17.07
N VAL A 259 -2.50 3.54 -17.63
CA VAL A 259 -1.67 4.00 -18.76
C VAL A 259 -0.19 4.05 -18.39
N LEU A 260 0.18 4.61 -17.24
CA LEU A 260 1.57 4.69 -16.81
C LEU A 260 2.14 3.33 -16.40
N CYS A 261 1.33 2.46 -15.81
CA CYS A 261 1.69 1.07 -15.54
C CYS A 261 2.03 0.34 -16.84
N TRP A 262 1.20 0.53 -17.88
CA TRP A 262 1.49 0.04 -19.22
C TRP A 262 2.79 0.62 -19.79
N GLN A 263 2.97 1.94 -19.71
CA GLN A 263 4.15 2.62 -20.23
C GLN A 263 5.45 2.34 -19.45
N SER A 264 5.37 1.74 -18.27
CA SER A 264 6.56 1.23 -17.56
C SER A 264 7.25 0.08 -18.32
N LYS A 265 6.51 -0.62 -19.20
CA LYS A 265 6.98 -1.81 -19.92
C LYS A 265 7.73 -2.77 -19.00
N SER A 266 7.11 -3.10 -17.87
CA SER A 266 7.63 -4.03 -16.88
C SER A 266 6.85 -5.34 -16.96
N SER A 267 7.56 -6.46 -17.12
CA SER A 267 6.95 -7.79 -17.21
C SER A 267 6.11 -8.12 -15.97
N ALA A 268 6.65 -7.81 -14.78
CA ALA A 268 5.95 -8.02 -13.52
C ALA A 268 4.72 -7.10 -13.39
N ALA A 269 4.79 -5.86 -13.89
CA ALA A 269 3.66 -4.95 -13.88
C ALA A 269 2.53 -5.43 -14.81
N TYR A 270 2.85 -6.03 -15.96
CA TYR A 270 1.85 -6.60 -16.88
C TYR A 270 1.14 -7.81 -16.29
N VAL A 271 1.89 -8.73 -15.68
CA VAL A 271 1.30 -9.86 -14.93
C VAL A 271 0.42 -9.33 -13.80
N GLY A 272 0.92 -8.35 -13.05
CA GLY A 272 0.16 -7.71 -11.98
C GLY A 272 -1.11 -7.02 -12.45
N LEU A 273 -1.10 -6.36 -13.62
CA LEU A 273 -2.28 -5.74 -14.22
C LEU A 273 -3.33 -6.78 -14.64
N ALA A 274 -2.90 -7.93 -15.17
CA ALA A 274 -3.80 -9.04 -15.48
C ALA A 274 -4.46 -9.62 -14.22
N VAL A 275 -3.68 -9.84 -13.15
CA VAL A 275 -4.21 -10.30 -11.86
C VAL A 275 -5.13 -9.24 -11.25
N PHE A 276 -4.76 -7.96 -11.31
CA PHE A 276 -5.62 -6.86 -10.88
C PHE A 276 -6.96 -6.87 -11.62
N ALA A 277 -6.96 -7.01 -12.93
CA ALA A 277 -8.19 -7.06 -13.73
C ALA A 277 -9.06 -8.26 -13.33
N ALA A 278 -8.47 -9.44 -13.11
CA ALA A 278 -9.18 -10.62 -12.64
C ALA A 278 -9.79 -10.41 -11.23
N MET A 279 -9.03 -9.80 -10.31
CA MET A 279 -9.51 -9.50 -8.96
C MET A 279 -10.60 -8.42 -8.97
N ALA A 280 -10.48 -7.40 -9.82
CA ALA A 280 -11.51 -6.38 -10.00
C ALA A 280 -12.80 -6.96 -10.60
N ALA A 281 -12.69 -7.87 -11.57
CA ALA A 281 -13.84 -8.58 -12.13
C ALA A 281 -14.53 -9.47 -11.09
N LEU A 282 -13.75 -10.23 -10.31
CA LEU A 282 -14.28 -11.04 -9.20
C LEU A 282 -14.97 -10.18 -8.15
N GLU A 283 -14.35 -9.06 -7.75
CA GLU A 283 -14.90 -8.11 -6.79
C GLU A 283 -16.23 -7.52 -7.29
N TRP A 284 -16.28 -7.14 -8.57
CA TRP A 284 -17.48 -6.65 -9.23
C TRP A 284 -18.60 -7.70 -9.24
N LEU A 285 -18.29 -8.95 -9.58
CA LEU A 285 -19.25 -10.06 -9.56
C LEU A 285 -19.79 -10.31 -8.16
N LEU A 286 -18.93 -10.36 -7.15
CA LEU A 286 -19.34 -10.55 -5.75
C LEU A 286 -20.24 -9.41 -5.27
N ARG A 287 -19.97 -8.18 -5.67
CA ARG A 287 -20.84 -7.02 -5.40
C ARG A 287 -22.19 -7.11 -6.11
N ALA A 288 -22.20 -7.55 -7.37
CA ALA A 288 -23.43 -7.74 -8.14
C ALA A 288 -24.37 -8.74 -7.45
N HIS A 289 -23.78 -9.79 -6.86
CA HIS A 289 -24.50 -10.90 -6.23
C HIS A 289 -24.74 -10.69 -4.73
N ALA A 290 -24.26 -9.59 -4.13
CA ALA A 290 -24.48 -9.31 -2.72
C ALA A 290 -25.98 -9.13 -2.41
N GLN A 291 -26.51 -9.91 -1.47
CA GLN A 291 -27.91 -9.88 -1.00
C GLN A 291 -27.97 -9.46 0.48
N GLY A 292 -29.04 -8.76 0.89
CA GLY A 292 -29.30 -8.40 2.29
C GLY A 292 -29.30 -6.88 2.60
N ARG A 293 -29.55 -6.54 3.89
CA ARG A 293 -29.53 -5.15 4.38
C ARG A 293 -28.12 -4.58 4.25
N GLY A 294 -27.99 -3.45 3.54
CA GLY A 294 -26.69 -2.83 3.22
C GLY A 294 -26.16 -3.12 1.81
N ALA A 295 -26.81 -4.03 1.05
CA ALA A 295 -26.44 -4.33 -0.34
C ALA A 295 -26.45 -3.10 -1.26
N HIS A 296 -27.24 -2.07 -0.96
CA HIS A 296 -27.25 -0.83 -1.74
C HIS A 296 -25.89 -0.10 -1.73
N VAL A 297 -25.17 -0.10 -0.60
CA VAL A 297 -23.83 0.51 -0.51
C VAL A 297 -22.82 -0.32 -1.30
N TYR A 298 -22.95 -1.65 -1.28
CA TYR A 298 -22.10 -2.55 -2.08
C TYR A 298 -22.39 -2.44 -3.58
N ARG A 299 -23.64 -2.25 -4.00
CA ARG A 299 -24.04 -2.12 -5.41
C ARG A 299 -23.87 -0.70 -5.98
N GLN A 300 -23.49 0.27 -5.16
CA GLN A 300 -23.32 1.65 -5.61
C GLN A 300 -22.24 1.75 -6.70
N GLY A 301 -22.58 2.36 -7.84
CA GLY A 301 -21.65 2.57 -8.95
C GLY A 301 -21.50 1.39 -9.93
N LEU A 302 -22.13 0.23 -9.67
CA LEU A 302 -22.02 -0.96 -10.54
C LEU A 302 -22.44 -0.69 -11.99
N MET A 303 -23.54 0.04 -12.17
CA MET A 303 -24.06 0.39 -13.50
C MET A 303 -23.15 1.35 -14.25
N GLY A 304 -22.50 2.29 -13.55
CA GLY A 304 -21.51 3.19 -14.14
C GLY A 304 -20.21 2.46 -14.51
N GLU A 305 -19.77 1.53 -13.67
CA GLU A 305 -18.62 0.66 -13.98
C GLU A 305 -18.92 -0.23 -15.21
N LEU A 306 -20.12 -0.80 -15.28
CA LEU A 306 -20.57 -1.60 -16.43
C LEU A 306 -20.68 -0.77 -17.70
N SER A 307 -21.26 0.44 -17.65
CA SER A 307 -21.40 1.29 -18.83
C SER A 307 -20.04 1.71 -19.38
N VAL A 308 -19.07 2.01 -18.53
CA VAL A 308 -17.68 2.29 -18.93
C VAL A 308 -17.05 1.07 -19.60
N LEU A 309 -17.20 -0.12 -19.02
CA LEU A 309 -16.67 -1.36 -19.60
C LEU A 309 -17.26 -1.64 -20.99
N VAL A 310 -18.59 -1.55 -21.12
CA VAL A 310 -19.29 -1.73 -22.40
C VAL A 310 -18.84 -0.69 -23.41
N THR A 311 -18.69 0.58 -23.01
CA THR A 311 -18.22 1.66 -23.89
C THR A 311 -16.80 1.39 -24.39
N ILE A 312 -15.89 0.95 -23.52
CA ILE A 312 -14.52 0.57 -23.90
C ILE A 312 -14.54 -0.62 -24.87
N LEU A 313 -15.35 -1.65 -24.60
CA LEU A 313 -15.44 -2.82 -25.46
C LEU A 313 -15.99 -2.47 -26.86
N VAL A 314 -17.02 -1.62 -26.92
CA VAL A 314 -17.57 -1.12 -28.19
C VAL A 314 -16.53 -0.29 -28.92
N ALA A 315 -15.82 0.60 -28.24
CA ALA A 315 -14.77 1.43 -28.84
C ALA A 315 -13.61 0.59 -29.41
N ILE A 316 -13.16 -0.43 -28.66
CA ILE A 316 -12.13 -1.38 -29.13
C ILE A 316 -12.65 -2.15 -30.35
N THR A 317 -13.85 -2.72 -30.27
CA THR A 317 -14.45 -3.49 -31.38
C THR A 317 -14.54 -2.62 -32.64
N LEU A 318 -15.04 -1.38 -32.50
CA LEU A 318 -15.12 -0.44 -33.60
C LEU A 318 -13.74 -0.10 -34.18
N ALA A 319 -12.75 0.14 -33.32
CA ALA A 319 -11.38 0.41 -33.75
C ALA A 319 -10.75 -0.77 -34.51
N LEU A 320 -11.03 -2.02 -34.10
CA LEU A 320 -10.56 -3.22 -34.79
C LEU A 320 -11.24 -3.42 -36.16
N LEU A 321 -12.51 -3.05 -36.30
CA LEU A 321 -13.20 -3.08 -37.59
C LEU A 321 -12.56 -2.11 -38.59
N PHE A 322 -12.12 -0.93 -38.15
CA PHE A 322 -11.44 0.04 -39.01
C PHE A 322 -9.95 -0.27 -39.24
N LYS A 323 -9.27 -0.88 -38.26
CA LYS A 323 -7.85 -1.25 -38.37
C LYS A 323 -7.58 -2.60 -37.68
N PRO A 324 -7.63 -3.72 -38.43
CA PRO A 324 -7.45 -5.05 -37.87
C PRO A 324 -6.10 -5.26 -37.17
N GLY A 325 -5.02 -4.66 -37.69
CA GLY A 325 -3.67 -4.71 -37.10
C GLY A 325 -3.41 -3.72 -35.95
N LEU A 326 -4.45 -3.13 -35.35
CA LEU A 326 -4.27 -2.17 -34.26
C LEU A 326 -3.66 -2.81 -33.00
N LEU A 327 -3.92 -4.11 -32.77
CA LEU A 327 -3.40 -4.84 -31.62
C LEU A 327 -2.03 -5.45 -31.84
N ASP A 328 -1.52 -5.52 -33.07
CA ASP A 328 -0.24 -6.19 -33.37
C ASP A 328 0.92 -5.64 -32.51
N PRO A 329 1.08 -4.32 -32.32
CA PRO A 329 2.13 -3.80 -31.44
C PRO A 329 1.93 -4.17 -29.97
N ILE A 330 0.67 -4.28 -29.52
CA ILE A 330 0.31 -4.68 -28.15
C ILE A 330 0.64 -6.16 -27.94
N LEU A 331 0.24 -7.01 -28.89
CA LEU A 331 0.51 -8.45 -28.86
C LEU A 331 2.02 -8.72 -28.94
N ALA A 332 2.75 -8.04 -29.81
CA ALA A 332 4.21 -8.15 -29.90
C ALA A 332 4.91 -7.69 -28.60
N LEU A 333 4.39 -6.66 -27.93
CA LEU A 333 4.91 -6.22 -26.65
C LEU A 333 4.65 -7.24 -25.54
N ILE A 334 3.45 -7.84 -25.48
CA ILE A 334 3.12 -8.91 -24.54
C ILE A 334 3.98 -10.14 -24.80
N ASP A 335 4.09 -10.57 -26.05
CA ASP A 335 4.91 -11.69 -26.47
C ASP A 335 6.37 -11.50 -26.04
N ARG A 336 6.97 -10.35 -26.36
CA ARG A 336 8.35 -10.04 -25.97
C ARG A 336 8.55 -9.89 -24.46
N MET A 337 7.64 -9.23 -23.76
CA MET A 337 7.84 -8.88 -22.35
C MET A 337 7.39 -9.97 -21.37
N VAL A 338 6.47 -10.84 -21.77
CA VAL A 338 5.89 -11.87 -20.91
C VAL A 338 6.23 -13.26 -21.42
N LEU A 339 5.88 -13.59 -22.68
CA LEU A 339 5.96 -14.96 -23.19
C LEU A 339 7.41 -15.39 -23.49
N GLN A 340 8.17 -14.53 -24.19
CA GLN A 340 9.57 -14.74 -24.54
C GLN A 340 10.53 -14.27 -23.44
N LYS A 341 10.02 -13.89 -22.26
CA LYS A 341 10.88 -13.34 -21.20
C LYS A 341 11.89 -14.38 -20.70
N THR A 342 11.52 -15.66 -20.74
CA THR A 342 12.32 -16.81 -20.28
C THR A 342 13.60 -17.01 -21.07
N SER A 343 13.67 -16.59 -22.34
CA SER A 343 14.86 -16.71 -23.20
C SER A 343 15.80 -15.50 -23.12
N SER A 344 15.56 -14.56 -22.19
CA SER A 344 16.40 -13.37 -22.03
C SER A 344 17.55 -13.61 -21.06
N LEU A 345 18.74 -13.05 -21.34
CA LEU A 345 19.91 -13.09 -20.43
C LEU A 345 19.57 -12.60 -19.01
N SER A 346 18.70 -11.58 -18.90
CA SER A 346 18.21 -11.07 -17.62
C SER A 346 17.37 -12.10 -16.84
N TYR A 347 16.69 -13.01 -17.52
CA TYR A 347 15.94 -14.10 -16.87
C TYR A 347 16.88 -15.19 -16.37
N GLU A 348 17.87 -15.58 -17.16
CA GLU A 348 18.90 -16.56 -16.74
C GLU A 348 19.66 -16.07 -15.51
N GLU A 349 20.12 -14.81 -15.51
CA GLU A 349 20.81 -14.20 -14.38
C GLU A 349 19.93 -14.19 -13.11
N ARG A 350 18.66 -13.79 -13.24
CA ARG A 350 17.68 -13.83 -12.13
C ARG A 350 17.36 -15.25 -11.68
N GLY A 351 17.40 -16.22 -12.58
CA GLY A 351 17.25 -17.64 -12.29
C GLY A 351 18.41 -18.15 -11.43
N MET A 352 19.64 -17.83 -11.83
CA MET A 352 20.85 -18.12 -11.06
C MET A 352 20.77 -17.51 -9.65
N TRP A 353 20.38 -16.23 -9.52
CA TRP A 353 20.20 -15.57 -8.22
C TRP A 353 19.21 -16.32 -7.33
N ARG A 354 18.09 -16.80 -7.89
CA ARG A 354 17.08 -17.57 -7.15
C ARG A 354 17.64 -18.89 -6.65
N VAL A 355 18.36 -19.63 -7.51
CA VAL A 355 18.92 -20.93 -7.16
C VAL A 355 19.98 -20.79 -6.08
N ILE A 356 20.89 -19.82 -6.19
CA ILE A 356 21.94 -19.58 -5.18
C ILE A 356 21.31 -19.13 -3.86
N ALA A 357 20.34 -18.21 -3.89
CA ALA A 357 19.65 -17.79 -2.67
C ALA A 357 18.92 -18.97 -1.99
N LEU A 358 18.28 -19.85 -2.76
CA LEU A 358 17.65 -21.04 -2.22
C LEU A 358 18.67 -22.05 -1.69
N SER A 359 19.81 -22.26 -2.36
CA SER A 359 20.90 -23.10 -1.86
C SER A 359 21.39 -22.58 -0.50
N SER A 360 21.62 -21.27 -0.39
CA SER A 360 22.12 -20.66 0.85
C SER A 360 21.21 -20.88 2.06
N LEU A 361 19.90 -21.10 1.85
CA LEU A 361 18.98 -21.50 2.91
C LEU A 361 19.31 -22.89 3.45
N PHE A 362 19.58 -23.85 2.57
CA PHE A 362 19.91 -25.22 2.95
C PHE A 362 21.34 -25.34 3.47
N ASP A 363 22.28 -24.59 2.87
CA ASP A 363 23.68 -24.52 3.31
C ASP A 363 23.79 -23.89 4.71
N SER A 364 22.86 -23.00 5.09
CA SER A 364 22.71 -22.47 6.45
C SER A 364 21.82 -23.34 7.36
N HIS A 365 21.55 -24.59 7.00
CA HIS A 365 20.70 -25.53 7.73
C HIS A 365 19.28 -25.01 8.05
N GLY A 366 18.76 -24.09 7.24
CA GLY A 366 17.45 -23.48 7.43
C GLY A 366 17.43 -22.29 8.41
N PHE A 367 18.57 -21.86 8.95
CA PHE A 367 18.66 -20.66 9.82
C PHE A 367 18.62 -19.35 9.04
N GLY A 368 19.00 -19.39 7.75
CA GLY A 368 19.14 -18.21 6.91
C GLY A 368 20.50 -17.53 7.09
N ILE A 369 20.83 -16.66 6.14
CA ILE A 369 22.15 -16.02 6.02
C ILE A 369 22.12 -14.51 6.31
N GLY A 370 21.00 -13.97 6.76
CA GLY A 370 20.82 -12.55 7.07
C GLY A 370 20.26 -11.72 5.93
N LEU A 371 19.56 -10.63 6.27
CA LEU A 371 19.03 -9.67 5.31
C LEU A 371 20.17 -9.00 4.55
N GLY A 372 20.03 -8.85 3.23
CA GLY A 372 21.03 -8.16 2.40
C GLY A 372 22.30 -8.95 2.09
N SER A 373 22.40 -10.22 2.54
CA SER A 373 23.55 -11.09 2.27
C SER A 373 23.58 -11.66 0.86
N THR A 374 22.42 -11.96 0.28
CA THR A 374 22.32 -12.51 -1.08
C THR A 374 21.23 -11.79 -1.87
N ARG A 375 21.45 -11.67 -3.18
CA ARG A 375 20.43 -11.21 -4.13
C ARG A 375 19.52 -12.37 -4.50
N SER A 376 18.22 -12.13 -4.53
CA SER A 376 17.19 -13.09 -4.98
C SER A 376 16.48 -12.54 -6.22
N SER A 377 15.51 -13.27 -6.77
CA SER A 377 14.56 -12.79 -7.77
C SER A 377 13.10 -13.14 -7.42
N SER A 378 12.85 -13.50 -6.16
CA SER A 378 11.53 -13.80 -5.61
C SER A 378 11.51 -13.43 -4.13
N SER A 379 10.45 -12.77 -3.67
CA SER A 379 10.32 -12.36 -2.28
C SER A 379 10.26 -13.53 -1.30
N ILE A 380 9.59 -14.65 -1.65
CA ILE A 380 9.57 -15.86 -0.81
C ILE A 380 10.99 -16.36 -0.59
N VAL A 381 11.76 -16.52 -1.67
CA VAL A 381 13.14 -17.01 -1.57
C VAL A 381 13.99 -16.00 -0.81
N ALA A 382 13.78 -14.69 -1.00
CA ALA A 382 14.51 -13.64 -0.30
C ALA A 382 14.25 -13.65 1.22
N VAL A 383 12.99 -13.79 1.65
CA VAL A 383 12.60 -13.86 3.06
C VAL A 383 13.15 -15.14 3.69
N LEU A 384 12.98 -16.29 3.03
CA LEU A 384 13.46 -17.57 3.54
C LEU A 384 14.99 -17.60 3.63
N SER A 385 15.70 -17.25 2.56
CA SER A 385 17.17 -17.24 2.57
C SER A 385 17.73 -16.26 3.59
N ALA A 386 17.10 -15.10 3.80
CA ALA A 386 17.58 -14.10 4.74
C ALA A 386 17.29 -14.44 6.21
N THR A 387 16.10 -14.99 6.51
CA THR A 387 15.60 -15.15 7.89
C THR A 387 15.40 -16.60 8.33
N GLY A 388 15.70 -17.54 7.44
CA GLY A 388 15.50 -18.96 7.66
C GLY A 388 14.05 -19.40 7.52
N ILE A 389 13.82 -20.69 7.74
CA ILE A 389 12.49 -21.31 7.72
C ILE A 389 11.61 -20.70 8.81
N LEU A 390 12.15 -20.50 10.01
CA LEU A 390 11.42 -19.92 11.14
C LEU A 390 10.95 -18.49 10.83
N GLY A 391 11.84 -17.63 10.33
CA GLY A 391 11.50 -16.26 9.97
C GLY A 391 10.46 -16.21 8.84
N GLY A 392 10.63 -17.04 7.80
CA GLY A 392 9.65 -17.16 6.73
C GLY A 392 8.27 -17.59 7.23
N ILE A 393 8.18 -18.63 8.07
CA ILE A 393 6.91 -19.07 8.66
C ILE A 393 6.26 -17.94 9.45
N LEU A 394 7.00 -17.23 10.29
CA LEU A 394 6.45 -16.13 11.10
C LEU A 394 5.92 -14.97 10.24
N PHE A 395 6.65 -14.59 9.18
CA PHE A 395 6.20 -13.55 8.26
C PHE A 395 4.96 -13.96 7.47
N TYR A 396 4.95 -15.18 6.90
CA TYR A 396 3.80 -15.64 6.12
C TYR A 396 2.59 -15.99 6.99
N ALA A 397 2.80 -16.44 8.23
CA ALA A 397 1.74 -16.57 9.22
C ALA A 397 1.13 -15.20 9.56
N PHE A 398 1.96 -14.16 9.71
CA PHE A 398 1.46 -12.78 9.89
C PHE A 398 0.69 -12.26 8.67
N ALA A 399 1.20 -12.51 7.47
CA ALA A 399 0.52 -12.13 6.23
C ALA A 399 -0.84 -12.85 6.09
N ALA A 400 -0.88 -14.15 6.36
CA ALA A 400 -2.11 -14.93 6.39
C ALA A 400 -3.08 -14.43 7.48
N GLN A 401 -2.59 -14.19 8.70
CA GLN A 401 -3.37 -13.61 9.79
C GLN A 401 -4.01 -12.28 9.38
N SER A 402 -3.25 -11.41 8.70
CA SER A 402 -3.76 -10.12 8.23
C SER A 402 -4.81 -10.28 7.12
N PHE A 403 -4.63 -11.27 6.23
CA PHE A 403 -5.57 -11.58 5.15
C PHE A 403 -6.91 -12.13 5.67
N PHE A 404 -6.85 -13.07 6.63
CA PHE A 404 -8.03 -13.72 7.20
C PHE A 404 -8.66 -12.96 8.37
N ARG A 405 -8.12 -11.80 8.73
CA ARG A 405 -8.63 -10.98 9.84
C ARG A 405 -10.06 -10.51 9.56
N SER A 406 -10.86 -10.49 10.61
CA SER A 406 -12.17 -9.87 10.63
C SER A 406 -12.15 -8.60 11.48
N PRO A 407 -12.94 -7.58 11.13
CA PRO A 407 -13.00 -6.37 11.93
C PRO A 407 -13.68 -6.67 13.27
N ARG A 408 -13.22 -6.05 14.35
CA ARG A 408 -13.82 -6.27 15.68
C ARG A 408 -15.25 -5.75 15.77
N TYR A 409 -15.53 -4.71 15.01
CA TYR A 409 -16.86 -4.13 14.85
C TYR A 409 -17.20 -4.10 13.37
N GLY A 410 -18.30 -4.73 12.98
CA GLY A 410 -18.81 -4.81 11.62
C GLY A 410 -19.47 -3.51 11.15
N THR A 411 -18.74 -2.39 11.19
CA THR A 411 -19.18 -1.17 10.52
C THR A 411 -19.03 -1.33 9.01
N VAL A 412 -19.88 -0.67 8.23
CA VAL A 412 -19.79 -0.74 6.76
C VAL A 412 -18.41 -0.29 6.26
N GLU A 413 -17.82 0.74 6.87
CA GLU A 413 -16.47 1.21 6.56
C GLU A 413 -15.41 0.11 6.81
N SER A 414 -15.45 -0.56 7.96
CA SER A 414 -14.46 -1.58 8.32
C SER A 414 -14.55 -2.82 7.43
N GLU A 415 -15.76 -3.26 7.06
CA GLU A 415 -15.97 -4.36 6.12
C GLU A 415 -15.42 -4.03 4.72
N ILE A 416 -15.69 -2.81 4.22
CA ILE A 416 -15.15 -2.34 2.94
C ILE A 416 -13.62 -2.32 2.97
N ILE A 417 -13.01 -1.79 4.04
CA ILE A 417 -11.55 -1.73 4.16
C ILE A 417 -10.91 -3.13 4.25
N MET A 418 -11.54 -4.07 4.97
CA MET A 418 -11.06 -5.47 5.04
C MET A 418 -11.12 -6.16 3.69
N SER A 419 -12.26 -6.07 3.02
CA SER A 419 -12.43 -6.58 1.67
C SER A 419 -11.39 -5.96 0.72
N ALA A 420 -11.24 -4.64 0.78
CA ALA A 420 -10.29 -3.91 -0.06
C ALA A 420 -8.84 -4.35 0.15
N PHE A 421 -8.43 -4.64 1.39
CA PHE A 421 -7.11 -5.21 1.65
C PHE A 421 -6.93 -6.55 0.95
N ARG A 422 -7.89 -7.48 1.09
CA ARG A 422 -7.81 -8.81 0.48
C ARG A 422 -7.67 -8.74 -1.04
N PHE A 423 -8.50 -7.92 -1.69
CA PHE A 423 -8.44 -7.75 -3.14
C PHE A 423 -7.17 -7.01 -3.61
N SER A 424 -6.70 -6.00 -2.88
CA SER A 424 -5.48 -5.27 -3.23
C SER A 424 -4.20 -6.06 -2.97
N TYR A 425 -4.20 -6.96 -1.98
CA TYR A 425 -3.03 -7.74 -1.59
C TYR A 425 -2.68 -8.82 -2.62
N VAL A 426 -3.66 -9.44 -3.28
CA VAL A 426 -3.43 -10.57 -4.21
C VAL A 426 -2.56 -10.19 -5.42
N PRO A 427 -2.82 -9.10 -6.16
CA PRO A 427 -1.92 -8.68 -7.24
C PRO A 427 -0.51 -8.35 -6.72
N MET A 428 -0.42 -7.72 -5.55
CA MET A 428 0.86 -7.30 -4.97
C MET A 428 1.71 -8.48 -4.51
N ILE A 429 1.12 -9.51 -3.88
CA ILE A 429 1.89 -10.71 -3.50
C ILE A 429 2.37 -11.45 -4.74
N VAL A 430 1.54 -11.60 -5.78
CA VAL A 430 1.94 -12.26 -7.04
C VAL A 430 3.13 -11.54 -7.68
N VAL A 431 3.09 -10.21 -7.76
CA VAL A 431 4.21 -9.42 -8.29
C VAL A 431 5.44 -9.49 -7.39
N SER A 432 5.25 -9.49 -6.08
CA SER A 432 6.33 -9.67 -5.11
C SER A 432 7.06 -11.01 -5.30
N LEU A 433 6.36 -12.08 -5.72
CA LEU A 433 7.01 -13.37 -6.04
C LEU A 433 7.96 -13.29 -7.25
N MET A 434 7.81 -12.27 -8.10
CA MET A 434 8.62 -12.05 -9.30
C MET A 434 9.73 -11.01 -9.09
N ILE A 435 9.75 -10.34 -7.93
CA ILE A 435 10.68 -9.27 -7.59
C ILE A 435 11.51 -9.67 -6.37
N ALA A 436 12.74 -9.17 -6.32
CA ALA A 436 13.70 -9.46 -5.28
C ALA A 436 13.59 -8.46 -4.11
N ASP A 437 12.76 -8.76 -3.12
CA ASP A 437 12.79 -8.00 -1.86
C ASP A 437 12.43 -8.91 -0.68
N ALA A 438 13.27 -8.88 0.36
CA ALA A 438 12.96 -9.53 1.64
C ALA A 438 12.11 -8.63 2.53
N ASN A 439 12.11 -7.31 2.27
CA ASN A 439 11.22 -6.36 2.89
C ASN A 439 9.87 -6.32 2.15
N PHE A 440 8.85 -5.83 2.84
CA PHE A 440 7.54 -5.58 2.24
C PHE A 440 7.37 -4.10 1.92
N GLU A 441 6.63 -3.83 0.86
CA GLU A 441 6.45 -2.48 0.36
C GLU A 441 5.62 -1.60 1.32
N PRO A 442 5.86 -0.27 1.31
CA PRO A 442 5.14 0.67 2.17
C PRO A 442 3.60 0.59 2.06
N LEU A 443 3.06 0.36 0.86
CA LEU A 443 1.61 0.22 0.63
C LEU A 443 1.06 -1.08 1.25
N THR A 444 1.77 -2.19 1.11
CA THR A 444 1.44 -3.47 1.75
C THR A 444 1.52 -3.34 3.27
N GLY A 445 2.56 -2.66 3.78
CA GLY A 445 2.70 -2.33 5.20
C GLY A 445 1.56 -1.48 5.74
N PHE A 446 1.09 -0.50 4.96
CA PHE A 446 -0.14 0.25 5.28
C PHE A 446 -1.36 -0.68 5.37
N GLY A 447 -1.53 -1.60 4.43
CA GLY A 447 -2.59 -2.61 4.45
C GLY A 447 -2.57 -3.49 5.70
N PHE A 448 -1.39 -3.98 6.08
CA PHE A 448 -1.20 -4.72 7.35
C PHE A 448 -1.56 -3.85 8.57
N GLY A 449 -1.15 -2.58 8.56
CA GLY A 449 -1.43 -1.64 9.64
C GLY A 449 -2.93 -1.34 9.80
N ILE A 450 -3.63 -1.03 8.71
CA ILE A 450 -5.06 -0.69 8.77
C ILE A 450 -5.92 -1.90 9.13
N THR A 451 -5.55 -3.11 8.69
CA THR A 451 -6.27 -4.32 9.07
C THR A 451 -6.09 -4.65 10.55
N ALA A 452 -4.85 -4.54 11.07
CA ALA A 452 -4.59 -4.64 12.50
C ALA A 452 -5.38 -3.60 13.31
N ALA A 453 -5.41 -2.34 12.85
CA ALA A 453 -6.16 -1.29 13.51
C ALA A 453 -7.64 -1.62 13.67
N LEU A 454 -8.29 -2.10 12.61
CA LEU A 454 -9.73 -2.41 12.62
C LEU A 454 -10.09 -3.67 13.42
N ALA A 455 -9.17 -4.62 13.56
CA ALA A 455 -9.36 -5.79 14.43
C ALA A 455 -9.14 -5.49 15.91
N ILE A 456 -8.46 -4.38 16.23
CA ILE A 456 -8.15 -4.00 17.62
C ILE A 456 -9.04 -2.86 18.11
N ALA A 457 -9.45 -1.96 17.20
CA ALA A 457 -10.20 -0.75 17.49
C ALA A 457 -11.33 -1.06 18.48
N GLN A 458 -11.38 -0.33 19.58
CA GLN A 458 -12.44 -0.41 20.58
C GLN A 458 -13.68 0.31 20.04
N ALA A 459 -14.88 -0.17 20.36
CA ALA A 459 -16.10 0.57 20.04
C ALA A 459 -15.96 1.93 20.71
N GLN A 460 -15.94 3.00 19.90
CA GLN A 460 -16.26 4.30 20.44
C GLN A 460 -17.65 4.16 21.04
N ARG A 461 -17.73 4.27 22.38
CA ARG A 461 -18.98 4.31 23.13
C ARG A 461 -19.94 5.22 22.35
N ARG A 462 -21.09 4.69 21.97
CA ARG A 462 -22.21 5.47 21.43
C ARG A 462 -22.60 6.52 22.47
N GLY A 463 -21.92 7.67 22.42
CA GLY A 463 -22.29 8.90 23.09
C GLY A 463 -23.23 9.68 22.19
N MET A 464 -24.39 9.10 21.89
CA MET A 464 -25.62 9.79 21.52
C MET A 464 -26.74 8.89 22.03
N GLY A 465 -27.45 9.39 23.04
CA GLY A 465 -28.41 8.65 23.82
C GLY A 465 -29.37 7.85 22.94
N HIS A 466 -29.50 6.58 23.26
CA HIS A 466 -30.70 5.84 22.93
C HIS A 466 -31.82 6.52 23.73
N VAL A 467 -32.53 7.47 23.10
CA VAL A 467 -33.88 7.79 23.53
C VAL A 467 -34.67 6.51 23.28
N PRO A 468 -35.25 5.85 24.29
CA PRO A 468 -36.10 4.71 24.05
C PRO A 468 -37.25 5.18 23.17
N GLU A 469 -37.42 4.53 22.01
CA GLU A 469 -38.58 4.71 21.15
C GLU A 469 -39.86 4.54 21.99
N GLY A 470 -40.80 5.44 21.73
CA GLY A 470 -42.01 5.70 22.51
C GLY A 470 -42.68 4.47 23.11
N SER A 471 -42.77 4.48 24.44
CA SER A 471 -43.96 3.97 25.10
C SER A 471 -45.16 4.80 24.60
N PRO A 472 -46.25 4.20 24.11
CA PRO A 472 -47.43 4.96 23.73
C PRO A 472 -47.94 5.68 24.97
N ALA A 473 -47.91 7.01 24.93
CA ALA A 473 -48.48 7.87 25.95
C ALA A 473 -49.95 7.45 26.17
N GLN A 474 -50.23 6.87 27.33
CA GLN A 474 -51.58 6.81 27.87
C GLN A 474 -52.09 8.25 27.99
N PRO A 475 -53.28 8.57 27.45
CA PRO A 475 -53.87 9.88 27.70
C PRO A 475 -54.18 10.02 29.21
N PRO A 476 -54.02 11.22 29.78
CA PRO A 476 -54.25 11.44 31.20
C PRO A 476 -55.70 11.15 31.57
N ALA A 477 -55.88 10.38 32.64
CA ALA A 477 -57.16 10.14 33.28
C ALA A 477 -57.71 11.47 33.83
N SER A 478 -58.66 12.07 33.11
CA SER A 478 -59.51 13.13 33.66
C SER A 478 -60.59 12.52 34.54
N LEU A 479 -60.48 12.82 35.84
CA LEU A 479 -61.49 12.60 36.86
C LEU A 479 -62.82 13.28 36.48
N SER A 480 -63.90 12.48 36.51
CA SER A 480 -65.19 12.79 37.15
C SER A 480 -65.69 14.24 37.13
N ALA A 481 -66.69 14.53 36.29
CA ALA A 481 -67.94 15.20 36.69
C ALA A 481 -68.87 15.34 35.47
N ALA A 482 -69.88 14.48 35.36
CA ALA A 482 -71.01 14.68 34.46
C ALA A 482 -72.30 14.40 35.25
N SER A 483 -72.82 15.46 35.87
CA SER A 483 -74.18 15.55 36.40
C SER A 483 -74.75 16.89 35.93
N MET A 484 -75.79 16.83 35.09
CA MET A 484 -76.80 17.88 34.83
C MET A 484 -76.24 19.18 34.19
N ASP A 485 -76.90 19.91 33.31
CA ASP A 485 -78.25 19.93 32.76
C ASP A 485 -78.18 20.82 31.50
N GLN A 486 -78.88 20.46 30.41
CA GLN A 486 -79.20 21.39 29.33
C GLN A 486 -80.61 21.93 29.57
N ALA A 487 -80.72 23.20 29.96
CA ALA A 487 -81.94 23.97 29.73
C ALA A 487 -81.56 25.42 29.43
N ALA A 488 -81.93 25.83 28.21
CA ALA A 488 -81.85 27.19 27.71
C ALA A 488 -82.74 28.15 28.52
N LEU A 489 -82.28 29.39 28.70
CA LEU A 489 -83.07 30.63 28.56
C LEU A 489 -82.16 31.86 28.81
N LEU A 490 -82.21 32.80 27.86
CA LEU A 490 -81.73 34.19 27.86
C LEU A 490 -82.41 35.05 28.97
N PRO A 491 -82.13 36.37 29.17
CA PRO A 491 -81.04 37.25 28.68
C PRO A 491 -80.41 38.19 29.75
N SER A 492 -79.41 38.96 29.30
CA SER A 492 -79.06 40.38 29.59
C SER A 492 -79.22 40.98 30.99
N GLY A 493 -78.17 41.70 31.41
CA GLY A 493 -78.04 42.32 32.74
C GLY A 493 -78.96 43.50 33.07
N ALA A 494 -78.96 43.86 34.35
CA ALA A 494 -79.11 45.22 34.85
C ALA A 494 -78.67 45.30 36.33
N ALA A 495 -77.78 46.26 36.61
CA ALA A 495 -77.74 47.17 37.76
C ALA A 495 -77.61 46.68 39.23
N THR A 496 -76.53 47.19 39.85
CA THR A 496 -76.43 47.84 41.19
C THR A 496 -76.78 47.06 42.46
N SER A 497 -75.75 46.76 43.27
CA SER A 497 -75.43 47.45 44.54
C SER A 497 -74.18 46.87 45.17
#